data_AF-A0A2V5R8D6-F1
#
_entry.id   AF-A0A2V5R8D6-F1
#
_cell.length_a   1.000
_cell.length_b   1.000
_cell.length_c   1.000
_cell.angle_alpha   90.00
_cell.angle_beta   90.00
_cell.angle_gamma   90.00
#
_symmetry.space_group_name_H-M   'P 1'
#
loop_
_entity.id
_entity.type
_entity.pdbx_description
1 polymer ?
#
loop_
_entity_poly.entity_id
_entity_poly.type
_entity_poly.pdbx_seq_one_letter_code
_entity_poly.pdbx_strand_id
1 'polypeptide(L)'
;MLGVRRSAFGVSFFLMKRKRVVVMGFMGSMPIAGVIWQHIHYIVGLQRLRHDIYYIEDSARLPYNPETFEVTDEFDYAAKILSRLAGEFDFKNRWAFCARYLPGNPTAGLSLKKIRQLYREADAILNVCGTQEFKNRQVNICDGIARFSHSAKTSGQEVSPYRRTDSNGFPRGNRW
;
A
#
# COMPACT_ATOMS: atom_id res chain seq x y z
N MET A 1 -21.86 15.51 -58.88
CA MET A 1 -22.25 15.40 -57.45
C MET A 1 -21.46 14.25 -56.83
N LEU A 2 -20.40 14.54 -56.08
CA LEU A 2 -19.59 13.54 -55.36
C LEU A 2 -20.21 13.31 -53.98
N GLY A 3 -20.69 12.09 -53.73
CA GLY A 3 -21.19 11.65 -52.44
C GLY A 3 -20.05 11.45 -51.44
N VAL A 4 -20.00 12.31 -50.42
CA VAL A 4 -19.10 12.17 -49.28
C VAL A 4 -19.54 10.95 -48.46
N ARG A 5 -18.81 9.84 -48.58
CA ARG A 5 -18.92 8.72 -47.62
C ARG A 5 -18.32 9.18 -46.29
N ARG A 6 -19.17 9.51 -45.33
CA ARG A 6 -18.76 9.68 -43.92
C ARG A 6 -18.36 8.31 -43.38
N SER A 7 -17.04 8.08 -43.27
CA SER A 7 -16.49 6.98 -42.49
C SER A 7 -16.89 7.18 -41.03
N ALA A 8 -17.78 6.33 -40.52
CA ALA A 8 -17.99 6.18 -39.10
C ALA A 8 -16.75 5.50 -38.51
N PHE A 9 -15.73 6.30 -38.17
CA PHE A 9 -14.78 5.90 -37.14
C PHE A 9 -15.57 5.82 -35.83
N GLY A 10 -16.23 4.68 -35.62
CA GLY A 10 -16.70 4.30 -34.31
C GLY A 10 -15.46 4.23 -33.43
N VAL A 11 -15.34 5.20 -32.53
CA VAL A 11 -14.49 5.03 -31.35
C VAL A 11 -15.06 3.80 -30.66
N SER A 12 -14.46 2.64 -30.95
CA SER A 12 -14.73 1.42 -30.21
C SER A 12 -14.24 1.72 -28.81
N PHE A 13 -15.16 2.22 -27.98
CA PHE A 13 -14.93 2.40 -26.57
C PHE A 13 -14.72 0.97 -26.07
N PHE A 14 -13.47 0.51 -26.06
CA PHE A 14 -13.11 -0.76 -25.45
C PHE A 14 -13.67 -0.66 -24.05
N LEU A 15 -14.77 -1.38 -23.79
CA LEU A 15 -15.36 -1.45 -22.48
C LEU A 15 -14.37 -2.25 -21.65
N MET A 16 -13.38 -1.54 -21.11
CA MET A 16 -12.33 -2.14 -20.29
C MET A 16 -13.03 -2.92 -19.19
N LYS A 17 -12.85 -4.24 -19.20
CA LYS A 17 -13.48 -5.12 -18.21
C LYS A 17 -13.12 -4.59 -16.82
N ARG A 18 -14.11 -4.42 -15.96
CA ARG A 18 -13.89 -4.04 -14.56
C ARG A 18 -12.97 -5.08 -13.91
N LYS A 19 -11.82 -4.62 -13.41
CA LYS A 19 -10.79 -5.43 -12.76
C LYS A 19 -10.76 -5.12 -11.27
N ARG A 20 -10.40 -6.12 -10.47
CA ARG A 20 -10.11 -5.97 -9.05
C ARG A 20 -8.62 -5.72 -8.86
N VAL A 21 -8.27 -4.54 -8.36
CA VAL A 21 -6.89 -4.12 -8.17
C VAL A 21 -6.62 -3.87 -6.70
N VAL A 22 -5.55 -4.47 -6.18
CA VAL A 22 -5.04 -4.18 -4.84
C VAL A 22 -3.90 -3.18 -4.97
N VAL A 23 -4.07 -2.00 -4.40
CA VAL A 23 -3.02 -0.98 -4.26
C VAL A 23 -2.37 -1.18 -2.90
N MET A 24 -1.09 -1.55 -2.92
CA MET A 24 -0.27 -1.71 -1.72
C MET A 24 0.53 -0.44 -1.47
N GLY A 25 0.62 -0.05 -0.20
CA GLY A 25 1.23 1.22 0.19
C GLY A 25 1.57 1.32 1.66
N PHE A 26 1.91 2.51 2.12
CA PHE A 26 2.29 2.77 3.51
C PHE A 26 1.83 4.16 4.03
N MET A 27 0.69 4.66 3.55
CA MET A 27 0.23 6.03 3.88
C MET A 27 -0.35 6.17 5.29
N GLY A 28 -0.86 5.11 5.88
CA GLY A 28 -1.18 4.99 7.31
C GLY A 28 0.08 4.78 8.13
N SER A 29 1.03 3.98 7.64
CA SER A 29 2.32 3.77 8.31
C SER A 29 3.22 5.01 8.31
N MET A 30 3.08 5.90 7.33
CA MET A 30 3.84 7.14 7.18
C MET A 30 2.91 8.23 6.62
N PRO A 31 2.07 8.85 7.46
CA PRO A 31 1.02 9.77 7.04
C PRO A 31 1.53 11.19 6.76
N ILE A 32 2.56 11.29 5.90
CA ILE A 32 3.05 12.57 5.38
C ILE A 32 2.37 12.90 4.06
N ALA A 33 2.13 14.19 3.81
CA ALA A 33 1.35 14.66 2.65
C ALA A 33 1.82 14.06 1.31
N GLY A 34 3.14 14.01 1.07
CA GLY A 34 3.71 13.44 -0.14
C GLY A 34 3.40 11.95 -0.32
N VAL A 35 3.52 11.15 0.75
CA VAL A 35 3.23 9.71 0.73
C VAL A 35 1.73 9.48 0.52
N ILE A 36 0.87 10.22 1.22
CA ILE A 36 -0.57 10.13 1.04
C ILE A 36 -0.94 10.41 -0.41
N TRP A 37 -0.47 11.54 -0.96
CA TRP A 37 -0.83 11.97 -2.30
C TRP A 37 -0.38 10.96 -3.36
N GLN A 38 0.83 10.40 -3.21
CA GLN A 38 1.35 9.35 -4.10
C GLN A 38 0.38 8.18 -4.24
N HIS A 39 -0.23 7.70 -3.15
CA HIS A 39 -1.16 6.56 -3.19
C HIS A 39 -2.55 6.96 -3.66
N ILE A 40 -3.06 8.10 -3.20
CA ILE A 40 -4.38 8.61 -3.57
C ILE A 40 -4.50 8.82 -5.09
N HIS A 41 -3.43 9.30 -5.74
CA HIS A 41 -3.41 9.45 -7.21
C HIS A 41 -3.73 8.13 -7.94
N TYR A 42 -3.11 7.03 -7.53
CA TYR A 42 -3.37 5.73 -8.14
C TYR A 42 -4.78 5.22 -7.82
N ILE A 43 -5.24 5.38 -6.57
CA ILE A 43 -6.58 4.97 -6.16
C ILE A 43 -7.64 5.69 -7.00
N VAL A 44 -7.59 7.03 -7.05
CA VAL A 44 -8.54 7.86 -7.78
C VAL A 44 -8.45 7.63 -9.28
N GLY A 45 -7.23 7.52 -9.83
CA GLY A 45 -7.02 7.23 -11.24
C GLY A 45 -7.68 5.91 -11.66
N LEU A 46 -7.45 4.84 -10.90
CA LEU A 46 -8.01 3.53 -11.20
C LEU A 46 -9.53 3.46 -10.94
N GLN A 47 -10.06 4.19 -9.94
CA GLN A 47 -11.50 4.35 -9.74
C GLN A 47 -12.17 5.03 -10.95
N ARG A 48 -11.53 6.07 -11.53
CA ARG A 48 -12.03 6.75 -12.74
C ARG A 48 -12.05 5.83 -13.96
N LEU A 49 -11.15 4.86 -14.03
CA LEU A 49 -11.15 3.77 -15.00
C LEU A 49 -12.17 2.66 -14.68
N ARG A 50 -13.02 2.84 -13.67
CA ARG A 50 -14.12 1.93 -13.27
C ARG A 50 -13.64 0.57 -12.76
N HIS A 51 -12.47 0.52 -12.15
CA HIS A 51 -11.95 -0.68 -11.49
C HIS A 51 -12.35 -0.76 -10.00
N ASP A 52 -12.31 -1.97 -9.44
CA ASP A 52 -12.54 -2.24 -8.03
C ASP A 52 -11.24 -2.14 -7.24
N ILE A 53 -11.07 -1.03 -6.53
CA ILE A 53 -9.81 -0.72 -5.85
C ILE A 53 -9.88 -1.08 -4.37
N TYR A 54 -8.87 -1.80 -3.92
CA TYR A 54 -8.64 -2.11 -2.50
C TYR A 54 -7.28 -1.56 -2.09
N TYR A 55 -7.23 -0.75 -1.04
CA TYR A 55 -5.97 -0.25 -0.49
C TYR A 55 -5.50 -1.10 0.69
N ILE A 56 -4.31 -1.68 0.65
CA ILE A 56 -3.84 -2.60 1.70
C ILE A 56 -2.43 -2.24 2.15
N GLU A 57 -2.25 -2.04 3.46
CA GLU A 57 -0.94 -2.04 4.12
C GLU A 57 -0.77 -3.37 4.84
N ASP A 58 0.24 -4.16 4.46
CA ASP A 58 0.51 -5.47 5.04
C ASP A 58 2.01 -5.65 5.30
N SER A 59 2.49 -4.94 6.32
CA SER A 59 3.93 -4.77 6.60
C SER A 59 4.31 -5.28 7.98
N ALA A 60 5.52 -5.82 8.09
CA ALA A 60 6.17 -6.13 9.37
C ALA A 60 7.02 -4.95 9.89
N ARG A 61 6.99 -3.79 9.23
CA ARG A 61 7.67 -2.58 9.70
C ARG A 61 6.80 -1.84 10.69
N LEU A 62 7.41 -1.36 11.77
CA LEU A 62 6.78 -0.46 12.72
C LEU A 62 6.41 0.85 12.02
N PRO A 63 5.18 1.36 12.24
CA PRO A 63 4.72 2.57 11.61
C PRO A 63 5.25 3.82 12.37
N TYR A 64 5.32 4.95 11.68
CA TYR A 64 5.74 6.25 12.23
C TYR A 64 4.52 7.08 12.64
N ASN A 65 4.43 7.44 13.93
CA ASN A 65 3.37 8.26 14.46
C ASN A 65 3.71 9.75 14.24
N PRO A 66 2.92 10.48 13.42
CA PRO A 66 3.19 11.88 13.10
C PRO A 66 2.87 12.84 14.26
N GLU A 67 2.10 12.41 15.26
CA GLU A 67 1.71 13.25 16.40
C GLU A 67 2.81 13.25 17.47
N THR A 68 3.44 12.09 17.71
CA THR A 68 4.52 11.94 18.69
C THR A 68 5.91 12.02 18.08
N PHE A 69 6.03 11.97 16.76
CA PHE A 69 7.29 11.91 16.02
C PHE A 69 8.14 10.67 16.34
N GLU A 70 7.48 9.56 16.68
CA GLU A 70 8.13 8.31 17.09
C GLU A 70 7.72 7.12 16.21
N VAL A 71 8.56 6.10 16.18
CA VAL A 71 8.22 4.78 15.64
C VAL A 71 7.71 3.94 16.80
N THR A 72 6.44 3.54 16.74
CA THR A 72 5.76 2.80 17.81
C THR A 72 5.10 1.54 17.25
N ASP A 73 4.67 0.62 18.12
CA ASP A 73 3.88 -0.56 17.75
C ASP A 73 2.36 -0.33 17.80
N GLU A 74 1.95 0.88 18.17
CA GLU A 74 0.57 1.34 18.10
C GLU A 74 0.19 1.74 16.67
N PHE A 75 -1.02 1.37 16.22
CA PHE A 75 -1.49 1.70 14.87
C PHE A 75 -2.87 2.38 14.83
N ASP A 76 -3.40 2.81 15.97
CA ASP A 76 -4.69 3.50 16.04
C ASP A 76 -4.72 4.77 15.18
N TYR A 77 -3.63 5.52 15.13
CA TYR A 77 -3.52 6.71 14.28
C TYR A 77 -3.57 6.33 12.79
N ALA A 78 -2.93 5.22 12.41
CA ALA A 78 -2.95 4.70 11.04
C ALA A 78 -4.39 4.28 10.67
N ALA A 79 -5.12 3.64 11.58
CA ALA A 79 -6.53 3.32 11.37
C ALA A 79 -7.41 4.58 11.21
N LYS A 80 -7.20 5.59 12.06
CA LYS A 80 -7.93 6.88 11.99
C LYS A 80 -7.71 7.61 10.67
N ILE A 81 -6.46 7.77 10.24
CA ILE A 81 -6.13 8.49 9.01
C ILE A 81 -6.64 7.73 7.78
N LEU A 82 -6.49 6.40 7.74
CA LEU A 82 -6.98 5.58 6.63
C LEU A 82 -8.50 5.59 6.54
N SER A 83 -9.21 5.55 7.68
CA SER A 83 -10.67 5.67 7.72
C SER A 83 -11.13 7.02 7.17
N ARG A 84 -10.47 8.11 7.56
CA ARG A 84 -10.75 9.46 7.06
C ARG A 84 -10.53 9.56 5.55
N LEU A 85 -9.35 9.15 5.06
CA LEU A 85 -9.02 9.18 3.64
C LEU A 85 -9.97 8.30 2.81
N ALA A 86 -10.33 7.12 3.33
CA ALA A 86 -11.32 6.25 2.71
C ALA A 86 -12.68 6.94 2.55
N GLY A 87 -13.02 7.78 3.52
CA GLY A 87 -14.21 8.61 3.50
C GLY A 87 -14.19 9.70 2.43
N GLU A 88 -13.06 10.39 2.31
CA GLU A 88 -12.86 11.52 1.38
C GLU A 88 -12.72 11.07 -0.09
N PHE A 89 -12.10 9.91 -0.36
CA PHE A 89 -11.77 9.44 -1.72
C PHE A 89 -12.56 8.18 -2.15
N ASP A 90 -13.72 7.92 -1.54
CA ASP A 90 -14.67 6.90 -1.97
C ASP A 90 -14.13 5.44 -2.03
N PHE A 91 -13.27 5.10 -1.07
CA PHE A 91 -12.81 3.71 -0.86
C PHE A 91 -13.18 3.18 0.53
N LYS A 92 -14.26 3.72 1.12
CA LYS A 92 -14.91 3.18 2.33
C LYS A 92 -15.10 1.67 2.18
N ASN A 93 -14.82 0.93 3.26
CA ASN A 93 -14.91 -0.55 3.32
C ASN A 93 -13.99 -1.31 2.34
N ARG A 94 -13.07 -0.63 1.64
CA ARG A 94 -12.12 -1.24 0.69
C ARG A 94 -10.68 -0.91 1.08
N TRP A 95 -10.39 -0.85 2.37
CA TRP A 95 -9.04 -0.67 2.87
C TRP A 95 -8.72 -1.59 4.03
N ALA A 96 -7.44 -1.87 4.23
CA ALA A 96 -6.99 -2.55 5.43
C ALA A 96 -5.57 -2.14 5.82
N PHE A 97 -5.33 -2.16 7.11
CA PHE A 97 -3.99 -2.10 7.70
C PHE A 97 -3.76 -3.39 8.49
N CYS A 98 -2.69 -4.10 8.21
CA CYS A 98 -2.31 -5.35 8.86
C CYS A 98 -0.95 -5.16 9.54
N ALA A 99 -0.96 -5.11 10.88
CA ALA A 99 0.21 -4.92 11.71
C ALA A 99 0.95 -6.27 11.88
N ARG A 100 1.72 -6.69 10.87
CA ARG A 100 2.45 -8.00 10.94
C ARG A 100 3.57 -8.02 11.97
N TYR A 101 3.96 -6.87 12.49
CA TYR A 101 4.94 -6.76 13.58
C TYR A 101 4.34 -7.14 14.94
N LEU A 102 3.02 -7.28 15.05
CA LEU A 102 2.34 -7.72 16.28
C LEU A 102 1.92 -9.20 16.21
N PRO A 103 1.93 -9.92 17.35
CA PRO A 103 1.39 -11.28 17.43
C PRO A 103 -0.07 -11.34 16.97
N GLY A 104 -0.41 -12.37 16.18
CA GLY A 104 -1.76 -12.56 15.66
C GLY A 104 -2.11 -11.74 14.40
N ASN A 105 -1.22 -10.84 13.96
CA ASN A 105 -1.45 -9.94 12.81
C ASN A 105 -2.78 -9.17 12.92
N PRO A 106 -2.96 -8.33 13.95
CA PRO A 106 -4.18 -7.54 14.09
C PRO A 106 -4.37 -6.61 12.88
N THR A 107 -5.63 -6.36 12.55
CA THR A 107 -6.00 -5.58 11.37
C THR A 107 -7.00 -4.49 11.70
N ALA A 108 -6.85 -3.32 11.08
CA ALA A 108 -7.92 -2.33 10.93
C ALA A 108 -8.51 -2.37 9.51
N GLY A 109 -9.80 -2.01 9.38
CA GLY A 109 -10.53 -2.09 8.12
C GLY A 109 -10.97 -3.53 7.82
N LEU A 110 -10.50 -4.10 6.71
CA LEU A 110 -10.84 -5.48 6.34
C LEU A 110 -10.12 -6.50 7.23
N SER A 111 -10.78 -7.63 7.49
CA SER A 111 -10.21 -8.74 8.25
C SER A 111 -9.05 -9.41 7.51
N LEU A 112 -8.12 -10.00 8.27
CA LEU A 112 -7.01 -10.79 7.72
C LEU A 112 -7.44 -11.88 6.73
N LYS A 113 -8.59 -12.53 6.98
CA LYS A 113 -9.18 -13.52 6.04
C LYS A 113 -9.51 -12.88 4.69
N LYS A 114 -10.09 -11.67 4.70
CA LYS A 114 -10.46 -10.95 3.49
C LYS A 114 -9.22 -10.42 2.75
N ILE A 115 -8.22 -9.91 3.46
CA ILE A 115 -6.92 -9.52 2.87
C ILE A 115 -6.30 -10.70 2.11
N ARG A 116 -6.22 -11.86 2.75
CA ARG A 116 -5.68 -13.09 2.11
C ARG A 116 -6.50 -13.54 0.91
N GLN A 117 -7.82 -13.36 0.95
CA GLN A 117 -8.71 -13.65 -0.18
C GLN A 117 -8.45 -12.70 -1.34
N LEU A 118 -8.30 -11.40 -1.08
CA LEU A 118 -8.00 -10.39 -2.09
C LEU A 118 -6.70 -10.72 -2.83
N TYR A 119 -5.64 -11.13 -2.12
CA TYR A 119 -4.38 -11.53 -2.77
C TYR A 119 -4.51 -12.76 -3.68
N ARG A 120 -5.55 -13.60 -3.52
CA ARG A 120 -5.79 -14.74 -4.41
C ARG A 120 -6.67 -14.40 -5.61
N GLU A 121 -7.54 -13.41 -5.46
CA GLU A 121 -8.61 -13.12 -6.42
C GLU A 121 -8.42 -11.79 -7.14
N ALA A 122 -7.39 -11.01 -6.79
CA ALA A 122 -7.09 -9.76 -7.48
C ALA A 122 -6.58 -10.05 -8.90
N ASP A 123 -7.09 -9.29 -9.87
CA ASP A 123 -6.58 -9.32 -11.23
C ASP A 123 -5.18 -8.68 -11.33
N ALA A 124 -4.88 -7.73 -10.43
CA ALA A 124 -3.58 -7.07 -10.34
C ALA A 124 -3.27 -6.59 -8.92
N ILE A 125 -1.98 -6.56 -8.58
CA ILE A 125 -1.46 -5.96 -7.35
C ILE A 125 -0.43 -4.89 -7.75
N LEU A 126 -0.68 -3.65 -7.32
CA LEU A 126 0.19 -2.51 -7.55
C LEU A 126 0.90 -2.14 -6.24
N ASN A 127 2.19 -2.42 -6.15
CA ASN A 127 3.02 -2.00 -5.02
C ASN A 127 3.68 -0.66 -5.36
N VAL A 128 3.03 0.44 -4.95
CA VAL A 128 3.28 1.81 -5.43
C VAL A 128 4.66 2.35 -5.07
N CYS A 129 5.26 1.83 -3.99
CA CYS A 129 6.56 2.32 -3.50
C CYS A 129 7.61 1.21 -3.44
N GLY A 130 7.25 -0.03 -3.76
CA GLY A 130 8.11 -1.21 -3.55
C GLY A 130 8.41 -1.50 -2.09
N THR A 131 7.78 -0.79 -1.15
CA THR A 131 8.04 -0.91 0.30
C THR A 131 7.36 -2.12 0.91
N GLN A 132 6.30 -2.65 0.30
CA GLN A 132 5.64 -3.83 0.83
C GLN A 132 6.34 -5.13 0.43
N GLU A 133 6.53 -6.02 1.41
CA GLU A 133 7.15 -7.33 1.22
C GLU A 133 6.16 -8.26 0.53
N PHE A 134 6.57 -8.87 -0.60
CA PHE A 134 5.81 -9.94 -1.20
C PHE A 134 6.19 -11.28 -0.57
N LYS A 135 5.22 -12.07 -0.11
CA LYS A 135 5.46 -13.50 0.21
C LYS A 135 5.32 -14.34 -1.06
N ASN A 136 5.98 -15.50 -1.11
CA ASN A 136 5.96 -16.46 -2.24
C ASN A 136 4.55 -16.79 -2.77
N ARG A 137 3.50 -16.65 -1.95
CA ARG A 137 2.11 -16.87 -2.37
C ARG A 137 1.53 -15.72 -3.24
N GLN A 138 2.04 -14.50 -3.16
CA GLN A 138 1.57 -13.36 -3.95
C GLN A 138 2.26 -13.27 -5.33
N VAL A 139 3.46 -13.86 -5.45
CA VAL A 139 4.27 -13.82 -6.68
C VAL A 139 3.72 -14.75 -7.78
N ASN A 140 3.03 -15.82 -7.40
CA ASN A 140 2.60 -16.89 -8.32
C ASN A 140 1.12 -16.80 -8.75
N ILE A 141 0.41 -15.70 -8.47
CA ILE A 141 -1.06 -15.65 -8.63
C ILE A 141 -1.53 -14.55 -9.61
N CYS A 142 -0.71 -13.56 -9.97
CA CYS A 142 -1.15 -12.45 -10.82
C CYS A 142 -0.39 -12.38 -12.15
N ASP A 143 -1.14 -12.32 -13.26
CA ASP A 143 -0.62 -12.14 -14.64
C ASP A 143 0.06 -10.77 -14.86
N GLY A 144 0.03 -9.88 -13.86
CA GLY A 144 0.67 -8.55 -13.92
C GLY A 144 1.00 -8.03 -12.53
N ILE A 145 2.22 -8.30 -12.05
CA ILE A 145 2.81 -7.58 -10.92
C ILE A 145 3.53 -6.36 -11.48
N ALA A 146 2.88 -5.20 -11.41
CA ALA A 146 3.55 -3.93 -11.72
C ALA A 146 4.29 -3.45 -10.46
N ARG A 147 5.63 -3.53 -10.49
CA ARG A 147 6.50 -2.89 -9.49
C ARG A 147 6.87 -1.50 -9.99
N PHE A 148 6.43 -0.45 -9.30
CA PHE A 148 6.99 0.88 -9.46
C PHE A 148 7.78 1.20 -8.19
N SER A 149 9.10 1.08 -8.25
CA SER A 149 9.98 1.50 -7.16
C SER A 149 10.52 2.89 -7.48
N HIS A 150 9.97 3.93 -6.85
CA HIS A 150 10.76 5.13 -6.58
C HIS A 150 11.52 4.89 -5.27
N SER A 151 12.62 4.15 -5.37
CA SER A 151 13.57 4.08 -4.27
C SER A 151 14.40 5.37 -4.32
N ALA A 152 14.19 6.26 -3.35
CA ALA A 152 15.30 7.07 -2.88
C ALA A 152 16.30 6.06 -2.31
N LYS A 153 17.38 5.80 -3.06
CA LYS A 153 18.49 4.95 -2.61
C LYS A 153 19.07 5.59 -1.34
N THR A 154 18.65 5.14 -0.17
CA THR A 154 19.54 5.14 0.98
C THR A 154 20.37 3.88 0.85
N SER A 155 21.65 4.09 0.57
CA SER A 155 22.69 3.07 0.51
C SER A 155 22.53 2.08 1.66
N GLY A 156 22.51 0.79 1.31
CA GLY A 156 22.31 -0.29 2.26
C GLY A 156 23.32 -0.26 3.40
N GLN A 157 22.81 -0.11 4.61
CA GLN A 157 23.38 -0.74 5.79
C GLN A 157 22.19 -1.24 6.63
N GLU A 158 22.21 -2.54 6.89
CA GLU A 158 21.29 -3.23 7.80
C GLU A 158 21.65 -2.79 9.22
N VAL A 159 20.86 -1.89 9.79
CA VAL A 159 21.02 -1.43 11.18
C VAL A 159 19.99 -2.15 12.04
N SER A 160 20.48 -3.11 12.83
CA SER A 160 19.69 -3.81 13.87
C SER A 160 19.22 -2.79 14.93
N PRO A 161 17.92 -2.72 15.28
CA PRO A 161 17.36 -1.62 16.07
C PRO A 161 17.61 -1.73 17.58
N TYR A 162 18.39 -2.71 18.05
CA TYR A 162 18.59 -2.92 19.49
C TYR A 162 20.07 -2.90 19.87
N ARG A 163 20.64 -1.69 19.97
CA ARG A 163 21.89 -1.46 20.71
C ARG A 163 21.80 -0.13 21.44
N ARG A 164 21.47 -0.16 22.74
CA ARG A 164 21.64 1.02 23.61
C ARG A 164 23.13 1.35 23.71
N THR A 165 23.54 2.46 23.10
CA THR A 165 24.83 3.10 23.36
C THR A 165 24.70 4.04 24.55
N ASP A 166 25.78 4.25 25.30
CA ASP A 166 25.84 5.35 26.26
C ASP A 166 26.10 6.70 25.56
N SER A 167 26.16 7.78 26.34
CA SER A 167 26.35 9.15 25.85
C SER A 167 27.66 9.38 25.07
N ASN A 168 28.56 8.40 25.05
CA ASN A 168 29.84 8.45 24.34
C ASN A 168 29.91 7.47 23.15
N GLY A 169 28.80 6.80 22.79
CA GLY A 169 28.68 6.06 21.54
C GLY A 169 29.37 4.69 21.49
N PHE A 170 29.82 4.12 22.61
CA PHE A 170 30.42 2.78 22.64
C PHE A 170 29.41 1.68 23.01
N PRO A 171 29.51 0.46 22.43
CA PRO A 171 28.68 -0.67 22.83
C PRO A 171 29.00 -1.11 24.26
N ARG A 172 28.00 -1.16 25.15
CA ARG A 172 28.17 -1.85 26.45
C ARG A 172 28.25 -3.36 26.19
N GLY A 173 29.44 -3.93 26.35
CA GLY A 173 29.67 -5.37 26.26
C GLY A 173 29.08 -6.12 27.45
N ASN A 174 28.42 -7.24 27.16
CA ASN A 174 27.88 -8.17 28.14
C ASN A 174 29.03 -8.82 28.92
N ARG A 175 28.91 -8.87 30.26
CA ARG A 175 29.78 -9.69 31.12
C ARG A 175 28.86 -10.72 31.80
N TRP A 176 28.98 -11.95 31.32
CA TRP A 176 28.47 -13.25 31.78
C TRP A 176 27.06 -13.31 32.41
#